data_AF-A0AAV0QQF8-F1
#
_entry.id   AF-A0AAV0QQF8-F1
#
_cell.length_a   1.000
_cell.length_b   1.000
_cell.length_c   1.000
_cell.angle_alpha   90.00
_cell.angle_beta   90.00
_cell.angle_gamma   90.00
#
_symmetry.space_group_name_H-M   'P 1'
#
loop_
_entity.id
_entity.type
_entity.pdbx_description
1 polymer ?
#
loop_
_entity_poly.entity_id
_entity_poly.type
_entity_poly.pdbx_seq_one_letter_code
_entity_poly.pdbx_strand_id
1 'polypeptide(L)'
;MATRIFRWTDLIITRPPSPSPISKLQGGEDLLIEILSRVGDTRSVCKRWNSLISTPYFSRRFVSRSSSVAAEPPLLIPSGVRGPIWSFLPVPEEIPFGAIVLDCAEDLLLLAFEDWSGNNHRELRRSYLVCNPFTQQWVALPLAPERSAKSIARILVRRDQQPRRILDDGKEVASEFCVVIMSDWYSELDVFYSISRSWSKPPVEGSLISSSSWDVAVSWNGKFYWKNRHRGLLVGWNPFGLLDDEDDDIYHISLPPALISANHLESSSTIWVSRGVLHMILREKMYKEDDYLSVWRLAGGGVGWRRRVNSRLSALIPNLSLSATAAMATLQPTISILGDDDDLLE
;
A
#
# COMPACT_ATOMS: atom_id res chain seq x y z
N MET A 1 -17.79 24.31 -18.46
CA MET A 1 -16.49 24.43 -17.76
C MET A 1 -15.52 23.48 -18.43
N ALA A 2 -14.34 23.93 -18.84
CA ALA A 2 -13.34 23.05 -19.45
C ALA A 2 -12.51 22.41 -18.35
N THR A 3 -12.62 21.09 -18.18
CA THR A 3 -11.80 20.29 -17.27
C THR A 3 -10.34 20.47 -17.69
N ARG A 4 -9.55 21.19 -16.90
CA ARG A 4 -8.14 21.41 -17.18
C ARG A 4 -7.42 20.09 -16.91
N ILE A 5 -7.35 19.23 -17.92
CA ILE A 5 -6.58 17.99 -17.87
C ILE A 5 -5.12 18.40 -17.71
N PHE A 6 -4.59 18.27 -16.50
CA PHE A 6 -3.20 18.56 -16.20
C PHE A 6 -2.29 17.58 -16.95
N ARG A 7 -1.08 18.04 -17.31
CA ARG A 7 -0.11 17.16 -17.95
C ARG A 7 0.41 16.20 -16.88
N TRP A 8 0.56 14.93 -17.24
CA TRP A 8 1.08 13.88 -16.35
C TRP A 8 2.44 14.22 -15.72
N THR A 9 3.24 15.04 -16.41
CA THR A 9 4.52 15.57 -15.92
C THR A 9 4.39 16.45 -14.68
N ASP A 10 3.22 17.04 -14.45
CA ASP A 10 3.01 18.02 -13.39
C ASP A 10 2.65 17.33 -12.06
N LEU A 11 2.21 16.07 -12.13
CA LEU A 11 1.70 15.32 -10.97
C LEU A 11 2.81 15.02 -9.96
N ILE A 12 4.06 15.12 -10.37
CA ILE A 12 5.23 14.77 -9.57
C ILE A 12 6.10 16.01 -9.45
N ILE A 13 6.16 16.51 -8.22
CA ILE A 13 6.89 17.72 -7.86
C ILE A 13 8.39 17.52 -8.16
N THR A 14 8.92 18.29 -9.11
CA THR A 14 10.30 18.77 -9.04
C THR A 14 10.42 19.61 -7.78
N ARG A 15 11.32 19.27 -6.85
CA ARG A 15 11.42 19.96 -5.55
C ARG A 15 11.34 21.48 -5.78
N PRO A 16 10.43 22.23 -5.11
CA PRO A 16 10.42 23.68 -5.27
C PRO A 16 11.80 24.24 -4.87
N PRO A 17 12.32 25.28 -5.58
CA PRO A 17 13.62 25.89 -5.29
C PRO A 17 13.67 26.27 -3.81
N SER A 18 14.75 25.90 -3.12
CA SER A 18 14.80 25.87 -1.65
C SER A 18 14.22 27.15 -1.00
N PRO A 19 13.07 27.08 -0.31
CA PRO A 19 12.58 28.23 0.44
C PRO A 19 13.43 28.48 1.69
N SER A 20 13.48 29.75 2.12
CA SER A 20 14.11 30.22 3.35
C SER A 20 13.64 29.46 4.62
N PRO A 21 14.46 29.36 5.70
CA PRO A 21 14.29 28.37 6.77
C PRO A 21 13.06 28.50 7.67
N ILE A 22 12.32 29.61 7.61
CA ILE A 22 11.37 29.98 8.68
C ILE A 22 9.88 29.81 8.30
N SER A 23 9.52 29.59 7.02
CA SER A 23 8.11 29.48 6.58
C SER A 23 7.64 28.07 6.16
N LYS A 24 8.41 27.01 6.43
CA LYS A 24 8.29 25.72 5.71
C LYS A 24 7.35 24.65 6.25
N LEU A 25 6.74 24.74 7.43
CA LEU A 25 6.19 23.54 8.08
C LEU A 25 4.68 23.48 8.35
N GLN A 26 3.89 24.54 8.16
CA GLN A 26 2.50 24.50 8.67
C GLN A 26 1.41 24.12 7.64
N GLY A 27 1.60 24.34 6.33
CA GLY A 27 0.51 24.07 5.37
C GLY A 27 0.42 22.62 4.88
N GLY A 28 1.55 22.07 4.43
CA GLY A 28 1.57 20.76 3.76
C GLY A 28 1.53 19.58 4.73
N GLU A 29 2.16 19.70 5.90
CA GLU A 29 2.21 18.61 6.87
C GLU A 29 0.87 18.42 7.58
N ASP A 30 0.18 19.51 7.93
CA ASP A 30 -1.16 19.46 8.53
C ASP A 30 -2.18 18.77 7.62
N LEU A 31 -2.07 18.95 6.30
CA LEU A 31 -2.92 18.27 5.31
C LEU A 31 -2.69 16.75 5.32
N LEU A 32 -1.45 16.32 5.39
CA LEU A 32 -1.11 14.89 5.45
C LEU A 32 -1.57 14.27 6.75
N ILE A 33 -1.35 14.96 7.85
CA ILE A 33 -1.84 14.56 9.18
C ILE A 33 -3.37 14.40 9.13
N GLU A 34 -4.08 15.31 8.47
CA GLU A 34 -5.53 15.20 8.27
C GLU A 34 -5.90 13.96 7.43
N ILE A 35 -5.23 13.73 6.28
CA ILE A 35 -5.42 12.54 5.44
C ILE A 35 -5.23 11.26 6.26
N LEU A 36 -4.09 11.16 6.94
CA LEU A 36 -3.68 10.00 7.73
C LEU A 36 -4.64 9.72 8.87
N SER A 37 -5.18 10.77 9.50
CA SER A 37 -6.17 10.62 10.57
C SER A 37 -7.53 10.08 10.09
N ARG A 38 -7.84 10.23 8.80
CA ARG A 38 -9.12 9.81 8.21
C ARG A 38 -9.05 8.50 7.43
N VAL A 39 -7.88 8.18 6.86
CA VAL A 39 -7.68 6.92 6.11
C VAL A 39 -7.75 5.72 7.05
N GLY A 40 -7.46 5.89 8.36
CA GLY A 40 -7.58 4.88 9.42
C GLY A 40 -6.59 3.72 9.30
N ASP A 41 -6.29 3.35 8.07
CA ASP A 41 -5.37 2.32 7.68
C ASP A 41 -4.02 2.93 7.30
N THR A 42 -3.10 2.97 8.26
CA THR A 42 -1.73 3.41 8.02
C THR A 42 -0.83 2.27 7.49
N ARG A 43 -1.41 1.15 7.03
CA ARG A 43 -0.67 -0.07 6.64
C ARG A 43 0.24 0.09 5.42
N SER A 44 0.18 1.17 4.64
CA SER A 44 1.09 1.34 3.48
C SER A 44 1.64 2.75 3.28
N VAL A 45 1.73 3.56 4.35
CA VAL A 45 2.15 4.95 4.20
C VAL A 45 3.65 5.06 3.88
N CYS A 46 4.01 5.92 2.91
CA CYS A 46 5.40 6.08 2.47
C CYS A 46 6.31 6.57 3.64
N LYS A 47 7.64 6.51 3.49
CA LYS A 47 8.59 6.89 4.56
C LYS A 47 8.32 8.30 5.13
N ARG A 48 7.97 9.25 4.27
CA ARG A 48 7.64 10.63 4.64
C ARG A 48 6.37 10.68 5.51
N TRP A 49 5.33 9.97 5.11
CA TRP A 49 4.08 9.90 5.87
C TRP A 49 4.26 9.17 7.19
N ASN A 50 5.06 8.09 7.19
CA ASN A 50 5.45 7.39 8.41
C ASN A 50 6.19 8.31 9.39
N SER A 51 7.10 9.15 8.89
CA SER A 51 7.78 10.17 9.72
C SER A 51 6.80 11.14 10.34
N LEU A 52 5.77 11.57 9.59
CA LEU A 52 4.76 12.50 10.08
C LEU A 52 3.85 11.88 11.14
N ILE A 53 3.37 10.65 10.92
CA ILE A 53 2.54 9.96 11.92
C ILE A 53 3.30 9.58 13.19
N SER A 54 4.62 9.43 13.07
CA SER A 54 5.49 9.14 14.22
C SER A 54 5.78 10.38 15.07
N THR A 55 5.37 11.57 14.64
CA THR A 55 5.57 12.79 15.43
C THR A 55 4.67 12.77 16.69
N PRO A 56 5.17 13.21 17.86
CA PRO A 56 4.33 13.36 19.05
C PRO A 56 3.16 14.33 18.84
N TYR A 57 3.26 15.22 17.86
CA TYR A 57 2.16 16.11 17.46
C TYR A 57 1.02 15.32 16.81
N PHE A 58 1.32 14.48 15.81
CA PHE A 58 0.34 13.61 15.18
C PHE A 58 -0.30 12.66 16.19
N SER A 59 0.49 11.96 16.99
CA SER A 59 -0.07 11.00 17.96
C SER A 59 -1.03 11.67 18.94
N ARG A 60 -0.68 12.85 19.47
CA ARG A 60 -1.57 13.60 20.37
C ARG A 60 -2.86 14.02 19.67
N ARG A 61 -2.79 14.50 18.43
CA ARG A 61 -3.96 14.95 17.66
C ARG A 61 -4.85 13.78 17.22
N PHE A 62 -4.25 12.68 16.78
CA PHE A 62 -4.94 11.44 16.42
C PHE A 62 -5.66 10.86 17.62
N VAL A 63 -4.96 10.66 18.75
CA VAL A 63 -5.54 10.14 20.00
C VAL A 63 -6.67 11.04 20.48
N SER A 64 -6.46 12.36 20.51
CA SER A 64 -7.49 13.32 20.96
C SER A 64 -8.77 13.24 20.10
N ARG A 65 -8.62 13.02 18.79
CA ARG A 65 -9.77 12.82 17.88
C ARG A 65 -10.43 11.47 18.07
N SER A 66 -9.65 10.37 18.11
CA SER A 66 -10.19 9.01 18.29
C SER A 66 -10.88 8.84 19.64
N SER A 67 -10.43 9.53 20.68
CA SER A 67 -11.06 9.49 22.01
C SER A 67 -12.32 10.34 22.11
N SER A 68 -12.47 11.37 21.26
CA SER A 68 -13.65 12.25 21.24
C SER A 68 -14.83 11.70 20.44
N VAL A 69 -14.57 10.75 19.54
CA VAL A 69 -15.59 10.13 18.69
C VAL A 69 -15.91 8.75 19.27
N ALA A 70 -16.90 8.69 20.16
CA ALA A 70 -17.45 7.43 20.69
C ALA A 70 -18.27 6.64 19.64
N ALA A 71 -18.08 6.91 18.35
CA ALA A 71 -18.69 6.20 17.24
C ALA A 71 -17.61 5.37 16.54
N GLU A 72 -18.00 4.17 16.11
CA GLU A 72 -17.21 3.08 15.53
C GLU A 72 -15.86 3.44 14.88
N PRO A 73 -14.83 2.57 15.06
CA PRO A 73 -13.49 2.80 14.50
C PRO A 73 -13.57 3.06 12.99
N PRO A 74 -12.90 4.11 12.48
CA PRO A 74 -12.90 4.40 11.07
C PRO A 74 -12.16 3.28 10.33
N LEU A 75 -12.95 2.49 9.60
CA LEU A 75 -12.63 1.79 8.35
C LEU A 75 -12.06 0.36 8.45
N LEU A 76 -12.98 -0.60 8.61
CA LEU A 76 -13.35 -1.43 7.47
C LEU A 76 -14.56 -0.73 6.85
N ILE A 77 -14.47 -0.10 5.68
CA ILE A 77 -15.66 0.46 5.02
C ILE A 77 -16.51 -0.74 4.61
N PRO A 78 -17.69 -1.00 5.24
CA PRO A 78 -18.62 -1.92 4.65
C PRO A 78 -19.08 -1.30 3.33
N SER A 79 -19.08 -2.10 2.26
CA SER A 79 -19.74 -1.73 1.00
C SER A 79 -21.07 -1.03 1.29
N GLY A 80 -21.19 0.27 0.95
CA GLY A 80 -22.42 1.05 1.07
C GLY A 80 -22.41 2.26 2.03
N VAL A 81 -21.39 2.47 2.87
CA VAL A 81 -21.32 3.68 3.73
C VAL A 81 -20.50 4.78 3.02
N ARG A 82 -21.03 6.02 3.01
CA ARG A 82 -20.34 7.20 2.47
C ARG A 82 -18.95 7.30 3.12
N GLY A 83 -17.90 7.14 2.32
CA GLY A 83 -16.51 7.31 2.78
C GLY A 83 -16.26 8.71 3.35
N PRO A 84 -15.14 8.93 4.07
CA PRO A 84 -14.80 10.24 4.60
C PRO A 84 -14.85 11.27 3.46
N ILE A 85 -15.58 12.36 3.67
CA ILE A 85 -15.65 13.46 2.71
C ILE A 85 -14.22 14.03 2.59
N TRP A 86 -13.60 13.85 1.43
CA TRP A 86 -12.25 14.35 1.12
C TRP A 86 -12.25 15.85 0.86
N SER A 87 -12.93 16.63 1.71
CA SER A 87 -13.18 18.07 1.52
C SER A 87 -11.92 18.93 1.44
N PHE A 88 -10.76 18.38 1.81
CA PHE A 88 -9.47 19.04 1.74
C PHE A 88 -8.72 18.80 0.42
N LEU A 89 -9.11 17.78 -0.35
CA LEU A 89 -8.65 17.67 -1.72
C LEU A 89 -9.69 18.40 -2.59
N PRO A 90 -9.28 19.24 -3.55
CA PRO A 90 -10.21 19.69 -4.58
C PRO A 90 -10.54 18.48 -5.43
N VAL A 91 -11.53 17.72 -4.99
CA VAL A 91 -12.12 16.62 -5.74
C VAL A 91 -12.71 17.26 -6.99
N PRO A 92 -12.23 16.94 -8.21
CA PRO A 92 -12.91 17.35 -9.43
C PRO A 92 -14.41 17.08 -9.28
N GLU A 93 -15.26 18.04 -9.65
CA GLU A 93 -16.73 17.90 -9.56
C GLU A 93 -17.24 16.64 -10.29
N GLU A 94 -16.41 16.11 -11.20
CA GLU A 94 -16.63 14.92 -12.00
C GLU A 94 -16.21 13.59 -11.33
N ILE A 95 -15.55 13.59 -10.16
CA ILE A 95 -15.26 12.32 -9.47
C ILE A 95 -16.57 11.77 -8.91
N PRO A 96 -17.01 10.59 -9.37
CA PRO A 96 -18.24 10.02 -8.88
C PRO A 96 -18.15 9.73 -7.38
N PHE A 97 -19.29 9.90 -6.71
CA PHE A 97 -19.44 9.62 -5.29
C PHE A 97 -18.99 8.18 -4.99
N GLY A 98 -18.12 8.00 -3.98
CA GLY A 98 -17.71 6.68 -3.51
C GLY A 98 -16.28 6.25 -3.84
N ALA A 99 -15.38 7.17 -4.21
CA ALA A 99 -13.97 6.84 -4.37
C ALA A 99 -13.35 6.29 -3.06
N ILE A 100 -12.68 5.14 -3.16
CA ILE A 100 -11.94 4.47 -2.10
C ILE A 100 -10.43 4.61 -2.33
N VAL A 101 -9.67 4.91 -1.28
CA VAL A 101 -8.21 4.87 -1.34
C VAL A 101 -7.78 3.41 -1.27
N LEU A 102 -6.98 2.99 -2.25
CA LEU A 102 -6.53 1.61 -2.39
C LEU A 102 -5.10 1.41 -1.91
N ASP A 103 -4.24 2.41 -2.16
CA ASP A 103 -2.81 2.34 -1.86
C ASP A 103 -2.16 3.73 -1.91
N CYS A 104 -0.94 3.85 -1.41
CA CYS A 104 -0.14 5.07 -1.52
C CYS A 104 1.36 4.79 -1.66
N ALA A 105 2.04 5.58 -2.49
CA ALA A 105 3.49 5.47 -2.70
C ALA A 105 4.11 6.82 -3.06
N GLU A 106 5.24 7.18 -2.44
CA GLU A 106 6.00 8.43 -2.70
C GLU A 106 5.12 9.66 -2.89
N ASP A 107 4.24 9.93 -1.92
CA ASP A 107 3.32 11.08 -1.94
C ASP A 107 2.18 11.00 -2.96
N LEU A 108 2.00 9.87 -3.64
CA LEU A 108 0.84 9.59 -4.50
C LEU A 108 -0.18 8.73 -3.78
N LEU A 109 -1.46 9.01 -4.02
CA LEU A 109 -2.59 8.20 -3.62
C LEU A 109 -3.17 7.52 -4.86
N LEU A 110 -3.42 6.22 -4.75
CA LEU A 110 -4.22 5.47 -5.71
C LEU A 110 -5.64 5.35 -5.18
N LEU A 111 -6.60 5.81 -5.97
CA LEU A 111 -8.02 5.68 -5.67
C LEU A 111 -8.71 4.83 -6.73
N ALA A 112 -9.71 4.08 -6.32
CA ALA A 112 -10.68 3.48 -7.23
C ALA A 112 -12.07 4.00 -6.96
N PHE A 113 -12.88 4.04 -8.00
CA PHE A 113 -14.32 4.20 -7.87
C PHE A 113 -15.01 3.23 -8.82
N GLU A 114 -16.21 2.82 -8.44
CA GLU A 114 -17.04 1.96 -9.28
C GLU A 114 -17.87 2.84 -10.20
N ASP A 115 -17.77 2.60 -11.50
CA ASP A 115 -18.67 3.22 -12.45
C ASP A 115 -19.93 2.35 -12.58
N TRP A 116 -21.08 2.91 -12.19
CA TRP A 116 -22.37 2.25 -12.22
C TRP A 116 -23.12 2.50 -13.55
N SER A 117 -22.43 2.99 -14.58
CA SER A 117 -23.03 3.41 -15.86
C SER A 117 -23.70 2.29 -16.69
N GLY A 118 -23.69 1.03 -16.25
CA GLY A 118 -24.28 -0.11 -16.96
C GLY A 118 -25.58 -0.63 -16.36
N ASN A 119 -26.61 -0.86 -17.19
CA ASN A 119 -27.86 -1.56 -16.82
C ASN A 119 -27.64 -3.02 -16.37
N ASN A 120 -26.44 -3.57 -16.54
CA ASN A 120 -26.09 -4.93 -16.15
C ASN A 120 -25.19 -4.90 -14.90
N HIS A 121 -25.74 -5.28 -13.75
CA HIS A 121 -25.01 -5.46 -12.48
C HIS A 121 -23.82 -6.45 -12.55
N ARG A 122 -23.58 -7.09 -13.70
CA ARG A 122 -22.49 -8.04 -13.92
C ARG A 122 -21.20 -7.40 -14.41
N GLU A 123 -21.23 -6.14 -14.85
CA GLU A 123 -20.07 -5.44 -15.42
C GLU A 123 -19.67 -4.23 -14.57
N LEU A 124 -19.42 -4.43 -13.28
CA LEU A 124 -18.83 -3.39 -12.45
C LEU A 124 -17.40 -3.10 -12.96
N ARG A 125 -17.25 -2.01 -13.70
CA ARG A 125 -15.93 -1.50 -14.10
C ARG A 125 -15.40 -0.58 -13.02
N ARG A 126 -14.16 -0.83 -12.63
CA ARG A 126 -13.41 0.08 -11.75
C ARG A 126 -12.61 1.04 -12.58
N SER A 127 -12.78 2.31 -12.28
CA SER A 127 -11.93 3.38 -12.77
C SER A 127 -10.95 3.76 -11.68
N TYR A 128 -9.74 4.12 -12.11
CA TYR A 128 -8.63 4.41 -11.20
C TYR A 128 -8.18 5.85 -11.37
N LEU A 129 -7.85 6.49 -10.25
CA LEU A 129 -7.29 7.83 -10.20
C LEU A 129 -5.99 7.79 -9.43
N VAL A 130 -5.01 8.56 -9.90
CA VAL A 130 -3.82 8.87 -9.12
C VAL A 130 -3.90 10.33 -8.71
N CYS A 131 -3.75 10.58 -7.42
CA CYS A 131 -3.79 11.90 -6.83
C CYS A 131 -2.46 12.21 -6.16
N ASN A 132 -1.92 13.39 -6.43
CA ASN A 132 -0.91 13.96 -5.56
C ASN A 132 -1.60 14.97 -4.61
N PRO A 133 -1.81 14.63 -3.33
CA PRO A 133 -2.47 15.51 -2.37
C PRO A 133 -1.72 16.82 -2.12
N PHE A 134 -0.41 16.87 -2.35
CA PHE A 134 0.37 18.09 -2.17
C PHE A 134 0.16 19.10 -3.28
N THR A 135 0.19 18.64 -4.53
CA THR A 135 -0.06 19.51 -5.69
C THR A 135 -1.55 19.67 -5.96
N GLN A 136 -2.38 18.88 -5.29
CA GLN A 136 -3.81 18.77 -5.53
C GLN A 136 -4.14 18.39 -6.97
N GLN A 137 -3.20 17.76 -7.66
CA GLN A 137 -3.38 17.31 -9.02
C GLN A 137 -3.89 15.89 -9.05
N TRP A 138 -4.74 15.64 -10.03
CA TRP A 138 -5.42 14.39 -10.26
C TRP A 138 -5.21 13.96 -11.68
N VAL A 139 -5.03 12.66 -11.85
CA VAL A 139 -4.98 12.06 -13.17
C VAL A 139 -5.82 10.79 -13.16
N ALA A 140 -6.79 10.77 -14.08
CA ALA A 140 -7.54 9.56 -14.37
C ALA A 140 -6.69 8.62 -15.22
N LEU A 141 -6.63 7.36 -14.82
CA LEU A 141 -6.03 6.32 -15.64
C LEU A 141 -7.00 5.96 -16.78
N PRO A 142 -6.49 5.46 -17.93
CA PRO A 142 -7.35 4.82 -18.92
C PRO A 142 -8.17 3.71 -18.28
N LEU A 143 -9.32 3.38 -18.88
CA LEU A 143 -10.14 2.24 -18.43
C LEU A 143 -9.27 1.00 -18.29
N ALA A 144 -9.31 0.40 -17.10
CA ALA A 144 -8.61 -0.85 -16.84
C ALA A 144 -9.16 -1.94 -17.76
N PRO A 145 -8.33 -2.93 -18.16
CA PRO A 145 -8.81 -4.07 -18.94
C PRO A 145 -10.02 -4.72 -18.27
N GLU A 146 -10.99 -5.14 -19.08
CA GLU A 146 -12.24 -5.74 -18.59
C GLU A 146 -11.92 -7.01 -17.78
N ARG A 147 -12.01 -6.90 -16.46
CA ARG A 147 -11.73 -7.97 -15.53
C ARG A 147 -12.74 -7.96 -14.39
N SER A 148 -12.69 -9.03 -13.59
CA SER A 148 -13.56 -9.22 -12.44
C SER A 148 -13.65 -7.97 -11.56
N ALA A 149 -14.84 -7.73 -11.00
CA ALA A 149 -15.09 -6.65 -10.05
C ALA A 149 -14.19 -6.72 -8.81
N LYS A 150 -13.53 -7.85 -8.57
CA LYS A 150 -12.62 -8.05 -7.45
C LYS A 150 -11.18 -8.07 -7.96
N SER A 151 -10.49 -6.97 -7.75
CA SER A 151 -9.07 -6.85 -8.06
C SER A 151 -8.35 -6.13 -6.93
N ILE A 152 -7.08 -6.48 -6.74
CA ILE A 152 -6.16 -5.73 -5.89
C ILE A 152 -5.43 -4.76 -6.81
N ALA A 153 -5.40 -3.50 -6.44
CA ALA A 153 -4.60 -2.51 -7.14
C ALA A 153 -3.61 -1.86 -6.18
N ARG A 154 -2.38 -1.69 -6.65
CA ARG A 154 -1.27 -1.05 -5.92
C ARG A 154 -0.57 -0.04 -6.80
N ILE A 155 -0.03 1.00 -6.19
CA ILE A 155 0.80 1.99 -6.87
C ILE A 155 2.25 1.79 -6.46
N LEU A 156 3.13 1.81 -7.45
CA LEU A 156 4.57 1.76 -7.26
C LEU A 156 5.19 2.97 -7.91
N VAL A 157 6.19 3.53 -7.24
CA VAL A 157 6.97 4.66 -7.76
C VAL A 157 8.41 4.20 -7.87
N ARG A 158 9.01 4.42 -9.04
CA ARG A 158 10.41 4.12 -9.29
C ARG A 158 11.25 5.02 -8.38
N ARG A 159 12.00 4.40 -7.47
CA ARG A 159 13.06 5.10 -6.74
C ARG A 159 14.34 4.87 -7.49
N ASP A 160 14.72 5.83 -8.32
CA ASP A 160 16.08 5.85 -8.83
C ASP A 160 17.01 5.98 -7.62
N GLN A 161 17.83 4.95 -7.38
CA GLN A 161 18.92 5.06 -6.40
C GLN A 161 20.00 6.02 -6.89
N GLN A 162 19.99 6.39 -8.17
CA GLN A 162 20.86 7.42 -8.70
C GLN A 162 20.32 8.81 -8.34
N PRO A 163 21.19 9.74 -7.91
CA PRO A 163 20.80 11.13 -7.72
C PRO A 163 20.14 11.62 -9.02
N ARG A 164 18.94 12.19 -8.87
CA ARG A 164 18.09 12.73 -9.95
C ARG A 164 18.96 13.16 -11.13
N ARG A 165 18.90 12.41 -12.22
CA ARG A 165 19.61 12.79 -13.44
C ARG A 165 18.98 14.08 -13.93
N ILE A 166 19.71 15.17 -13.74
CA ILE A 166 19.48 16.39 -14.49
C ILE A 166 19.89 16.02 -15.91
N LEU A 167 18.94 15.92 -16.82
CA LEU A 167 19.27 15.77 -18.24
C LEU A 167 20.14 16.97 -18.67
N ASP A 168 20.97 16.81 -19.70
CA ASP A 168 21.89 17.86 -20.16
C ASP A 168 21.17 19.18 -20.53
N ASP A 169 19.84 19.15 -20.71
CA ASP A 169 18.99 20.31 -20.96
C ASP A 169 18.43 21.00 -19.70
N GLY A 170 18.83 20.55 -18.51
CA GLY A 170 18.36 21.05 -17.22
C GLY A 170 16.96 20.57 -16.84
N LYS A 171 16.32 19.69 -17.61
CA LYS A 171 15.01 19.13 -17.23
C LYS A 171 15.20 17.97 -16.26
N GLU A 172 14.50 18.07 -15.14
CA GLU A 172 14.38 16.99 -14.18
C GLU A 172 13.46 15.92 -14.76
N VAL A 173 13.92 14.66 -14.77
CA VAL A 173 13.08 13.52 -15.14
C VAL A 173 11.98 13.40 -14.09
N ALA A 174 10.72 13.53 -14.51
CA ALA A 174 9.58 13.31 -13.62
C ALA A 174 9.63 11.87 -13.10
N SER A 175 9.40 11.67 -11.79
CA SER A 175 9.45 10.31 -11.24
C SER A 175 8.45 9.42 -11.97
N GLU A 176 8.87 8.19 -12.27
CA GLU A 176 8.03 7.23 -12.98
C GLU A 176 7.19 6.48 -11.96
N PHE A 177 5.90 6.31 -12.24
CA PHE A 177 5.05 5.41 -11.46
C PHE A 177 4.35 4.39 -12.35
N CYS A 178 3.96 3.30 -11.74
CA CYS A 178 3.07 2.32 -12.34
C CYS A 178 1.95 1.95 -11.37
N VAL A 179 0.83 1.49 -11.93
CA VAL A 179 -0.28 0.93 -11.18
C VAL A 179 -0.44 -0.51 -11.59
N VAL A 180 -0.36 -1.40 -10.60
CA VAL A 180 -0.42 -2.84 -10.79
C VAL A 180 -1.77 -3.32 -10.32
N ILE A 181 -2.51 -3.99 -11.20
CA ILE A 181 -3.78 -4.63 -10.91
C ILE A 181 -3.58 -6.14 -10.99
N MET A 182 -3.96 -6.84 -9.93
CA MET A 182 -4.01 -8.30 -9.89
C MET A 182 -5.46 -8.76 -9.82
N SER A 183 -5.89 -9.56 -10.80
CA SER A 183 -7.23 -10.15 -10.87
C SER A 183 -7.20 -11.58 -10.33
N ASP A 184 -8.26 -11.96 -9.62
CA ASP A 184 -8.41 -13.25 -8.95
C ASP A 184 -8.75 -14.42 -9.86
N TRP A 185 -9.70 -14.27 -10.79
CA TRP A 185 -10.19 -15.40 -11.57
C TRP A 185 -9.15 -15.86 -12.59
N TYR A 186 -8.39 -14.92 -13.12
CA TYR A 186 -7.56 -15.16 -14.29
C TYR A 186 -6.10 -15.42 -13.94
N SER A 187 -5.69 -15.23 -12.68
CA SER A 187 -4.27 -15.26 -12.31
C SER A 187 -3.44 -14.38 -13.26
N GLU A 188 -3.96 -13.19 -13.55
CA GLU A 188 -3.35 -12.24 -14.49
C GLU A 188 -2.99 -10.95 -13.75
N LEU A 189 -1.85 -10.36 -14.12
CA LEU A 189 -1.49 -8.99 -13.78
C LEU A 189 -1.77 -8.07 -14.98
N ASP A 190 -2.21 -6.85 -14.69
CA ASP A 190 -2.15 -5.71 -15.61
C ASP A 190 -1.33 -4.61 -14.97
N VAL A 191 -0.60 -3.88 -15.81
CA VAL A 191 0.30 -2.84 -15.36
C VAL A 191 0.08 -1.62 -16.22
N PHE A 192 -0.33 -0.54 -15.59
CA PHE A 192 -0.35 0.77 -16.20
C PHE A 192 0.99 1.46 -15.94
N TYR A 193 1.66 1.93 -17.00
CA TYR A 193 2.86 2.74 -16.87
C TYR A 193 2.55 4.21 -17.15
N SER A 194 2.98 5.10 -16.26
CA SER A 194 2.83 6.55 -16.43
C SER A 194 3.49 7.11 -17.69
N ILE A 195 4.58 6.47 -18.15
CA ILE A 195 5.34 6.86 -19.34
C ILE A 195 4.55 6.54 -20.62
N SER A 196 4.16 5.27 -20.80
CA SER A 196 3.43 4.83 -21.99
C SER A 196 1.96 5.26 -21.97
N ARG A 197 1.43 5.56 -20.78
CA ARG A 197 0.02 5.88 -20.53
C ARG A 197 -0.93 4.79 -21.02
N SER A 198 -0.47 3.55 -20.95
CA SER A 198 -1.23 2.39 -21.40
C SER A 198 -1.14 1.25 -20.40
N TRP A 199 -2.19 0.44 -20.38
CA TRP A 199 -2.17 -0.85 -19.72
C TRP A 199 -1.38 -1.85 -20.57
N SER A 200 -0.65 -2.72 -19.91
CA SER A 200 0.15 -3.78 -20.53
C SER A 200 0.12 -5.04 -19.65
N LYS A 201 0.35 -6.20 -20.28
CA LYS A 201 0.52 -7.46 -19.56
C LYS A 201 2.01 -7.67 -19.30
N PRO A 202 2.44 -7.85 -18.04
CA PRO A 202 3.84 -8.13 -17.75
C PRO A 202 4.17 -9.58 -18.14
N PRO A 203 5.45 -9.92 -18.36
CA PRO A 203 5.91 -11.27 -18.68
C PRO A 203 5.92 -12.18 -17.42
N VAL A 204 4.88 -12.12 -16.59
CA VAL A 204 4.76 -12.95 -15.38
C VAL A 204 3.90 -14.17 -15.72
N GLU A 205 4.47 -15.36 -15.51
CA GLU A 205 3.76 -16.61 -15.76
C GLU A 205 2.52 -16.74 -14.85
N GLY A 206 1.36 -17.09 -15.43
CA GLY A 206 0.10 -17.23 -14.69
C GLY A 206 0.17 -18.17 -13.48
N SER A 207 1.01 -19.20 -13.54
CA SER A 207 1.21 -20.15 -12.45
C SER A 207 1.82 -19.52 -11.18
N LEU A 208 2.46 -18.36 -11.30
CA LEU A 208 3.02 -17.59 -10.19
C LEU A 208 1.98 -16.68 -9.51
N ILE A 209 0.88 -16.39 -10.18
CA ILE A 209 -0.12 -15.39 -9.77
C ILE A 209 -1.28 -16.03 -9.00
N SER A 210 -1.37 -17.37 -8.99
CA SER A 210 -2.40 -18.10 -8.25
C SER A 210 -2.34 -17.79 -6.75
N SER A 211 -3.18 -16.86 -6.31
CA SER A 211 -3.39 -16.53 -4.92
C SER A 211 -4.83 -16.83 -4.54
N SER A 212 -5.01 -17.79 -3.64
CA SER A 212 -6.31 -18.08 -3.02
C SER A 212 -6.68 -17.06 -1.94
N SER A 213 -5.83 -16.08 -1.64
CA SER A 213 -6.07 -15.08 -0.59
C SER A 213 -5.64 -13.67 -0.99
N TRP A 214 -6.61 -12.78 -0.93
CA TRP A 214 -6.65 -11.43 -1.48
C TRP A 214 -5.88 -10.36 -0.70
N ASP A 215 -5.43 -10.69 0.52
CA ASP A 215 -4.88 -9.71 1.45
C ASP A 215 -3.36 -9.69 1.50
N VAL A 216 -2.70 -10.15 0.43
CA VAL A 216 -1.28 -10.51 0.49
C VAL A 216 -0.49 -9.97 -0.70
N ALA A 217 -0.80 -8.76 -1.15
CA ALA A 217 0.04 -8.02 -2.08
C ALA A 217 0.39 -6.62 -1.57
N VAL A 218 1.67 -6.27 -1.62
CA VAL A 218 2.21 -4.98 -1.14
C VAL A 218 3.29 -4.45 -2.08
N SER A 219 3.39 -3.13 -2.18
CA SER A 219 4.51 -2.45 -2.82
C SER A 219 5.62 -2.19 -1.80
N TRP A 220 6.86 -2.54 -2.13
CA TRP A 220 8.02 -2.29 -1.27
C TRP A 220 9.27 -2.05 -2.11
N ASN A 221 9.99 -0.95 -1.85
CA ASN A 221 11.24 -0.60 -2.55
C ASN A 221 11.14 -0.67 -4.09
N GLY A 222 10.07 -0.12 -4.66
CA GLY A 222 9.84 -0.11 -6.11
C GLY A 222 9.43 -1.46 -6.70
N LYS A 223 9.31 -2.52 -5.88
CA LYS A 223 8.92 -3.86 -6.30
C LYS A 223 7.53 -4.21 -5.77
N PHE A 224 6.83 -5.07 -6.49
CA PHE A 224 5.52 -5.60 -6.15
C PHE A 224 5.67 -7.00 -5.57
N TYR A 225 5.23 -7.22 -4.34
CA TYR A 225 5.32 -8.51 -3.66
C TYR A 225 3.96 -9.11 -3.46
N TRP A 226 3.81 -10.42 -3.70
CA TRP A 226 2.61 -11.16 -3.34
C TRP A 226 2.93 -12.58 -2.88
N LYS A 227 2.08 -13.12 -2.01
CA LYS A 227 2.22 -14.51 -1.56
C LYS A 227 1.62 -15.47 -2.57
N ASN A 228 2.39 -16.47 -2.99
CA ASN A 228 1.91 -17.64 -3.72
C ASN A 228 1.72 -18.80 -2.72
N ARG A 229 0.46 -19.05 -2.32
CA ARG A 229 0.13 -20.09 -1.33
C ARG A 229 0.43 -21.50 -1.85
N HIS A 230 0.19 -21.75 -3.14
CA HIS A 230 0.37 -23.07 -3.74
C HIS A 230 1.83 -23.53 -3.74
N ARG A 231 2.76 -22.59 -3.94
CA ARG A 231 4.19 -22.89 -3.95
C ARG A 231 4.87 -22.67 -2.59
N GLY A 232 4.18 -22.08 -1.62
CA GLY A 232 4.80 -21.72 -0.34
C GLY A 232 5.92 -20.68 -0.50
N LEU A 233 5.75 -19.74 -1.43
CA LEU A 233 6.73 -18.70 -1.76
C LEU A 233 6.11 -17.30 -1.64
N LEU A 234 6.94 -16.31 -1.31
CA LEU A 234 6.68 -14.91 -1.60
C LEU A 234 7.33 -14.59 -2.95
N VAL A 235 6.54 -14.09 -3.89
CA VAL A 235 7.02 -13.67 -5.20
C VAL A 235 7.19 -12.16 -5.15
N GLY A 236 8.37 -11.67 -5.56
CA GLY A 236 8.63 -10.25 -5.81
C GLY A 236 8.79 -10.03 -7.30
N TRP A 237 8.26 -8.93 -7.81
CA TRP A 237 8.40 -8.55 -9.22
C TRP A 237 8.78 -7.07 -9.33
N ASN A 238 9.75 -6.76 -10.16
CA ASN A 238 10.15 -5.41 -10.48
C ASN A 238 9.44 -4.93 -11.76
N PRO A 239 8.42 -4.06 -11.68
CA PRO A 239 7.76 -3.52 -12.86
C PRO A 239 8.66 -2.61 -13.70
N PHE A 240 9.77 -2.11 -13.14
CA PHE A 240 10.66 -1.17 -13.82
C PHE A 240 11.87 -1.85 -14.47
N GLY A 241 12.08 -3.15 -14.25
CA GLY A 241 13.30 -3.82 -14.69
C GLY A 241 13.38 -4.05 -16.20
N LEU A 242 12.27 -3.97 -16.95
CA LEU A 242 12.33 -3.91 -18.43
C LEU A 242 13.16 -2.72 -18.98
N LEU A 243 13.49 -1.75 -18.13
CA LEU A 243 14.31 -0.58 -18.48
C LEU A 243 15.79 -0.74 -18.09
N ASP A 244 16.10 -1.67 -17.20
CA ASP A 244 17.43 -1.89 -16.65
C ASP A 244 17.87 -3.29 -17.13
N ASP A 245 18.98 -3.42 -17.87
CA ASP A 245 19.44 -4.68 -18.50
C ASP A 245 19.81 -5.83 -17.51
N GLU A 246 19.22 -5.89 -16.30
CA GLU A 246 19.43 -6.95 -15.32
C GLU A 246 18.46 -8.12 -15.52
N ASP A 247 19.02 -9.33 -15.59
CA ASP A 247 18.38 -10.54 -16.12
C ASP A 247 17.20 -11.13 -15.32
N ASP A 248 16.84 -10.61 -14.15
CA ASP A 248 15.76 -11.19 -13.32
C ASP A 248 14.79 -10.15 -12.75
N ASP A 249 13.66 -9.96 -13.44
CA ASP A 249 12.54 -9.14 -12.97
C ASP A 249 11.75 -9.80 -11.83
N ILE A 250 11.84 -11.12 -11.69
CA ILE A 250 11.03 -11.92 -10.77
C ILE A 250 11.93 -12.62 -9.75
N TYR A 251 11.60 -12.48 -8.48
CA TYR A 251 12.34 -13.07 -7.36
C TYR A 251 11.43 -13.98 -6.54
N HIS A 252 12.01 -15.07 -6.06
CA HIS A 252 11.33 -16.02 -5.20
C HIS A 252 11.98 -16.03 -3.82
N ILE A 253 11.18 -15.78 -2.79
CA ILE A 253 11.61 -15.82 -1.40
C ILE A 253 10.83 -16.93 -0.72
N SER A 254 11.52 -17.95 -0.22
CA SER A 254 10.88 -19.02 0.57
C SER A 254 10.13 -18.43 1.75
N LEU A 255 8.89 -18.87 1.97
CA LEU A 255 8.15 -18.47 3.17
C LEU A 255 8.80 -19.07 4.43
N PRO A 256 8.63 -18.44 5.61
CA PRO A 256 9.03 -19.03 6.89
C PRO A 256 8.58 -20.50 7.02
N PRO A 257 9.42 -21.41 7.53
CA PRO A 257 9.10 -22.85 7.61
C PRO A 257 7.77 -23.16 8.30
N ALA A 258 7.37 -22.35 9.29
CA ALA A 258 6.09 -22.47 10.00
C ALA A 258 4.87 -22.43 9.05
N LEU A 259 4.97 -21.75 7.92
CA LEU A 259 3.91 -21.68 6.91
C LEU A 259 3.82 -22.93 6.02
N ILE A 260 4.90 -23.72 5.94
CA ILE A 260 4.97 -24.90 5.08
C ILE A 260 4.29 -26.09 5.76
N SER A 261 4.35 -26.17 7.09
CA SER A 261 3.76 -27.28 7.86
C SER A 261 2.26 -27.09 8.20
N ALA A 262 1.68 -25.92 7.92
CA ALA A 262 0.35 -25.53 8.38
C ALA A 262 -0.83 -26.18 7.62
N ASN A 263 -0.61 -27.25 6.87
CA ASN A 263 -1.65 -27.91 6.06
C ASN A 263 -2.84 -28.46 6.87
N HIS A 264 -2.77 -28.46 8.20
CA HIS A 264 -3.82 -28.98 9.09
C HIS A 264 -4.45 -27.95 10.03
N LEU A 265 -4.01 -26.69 10.03
CA LEU A 265 -4.56 -25.64 10.90
C LEU A 265 -5.10 -24.48 10.04
N GLU A 266 -6.16 -23.82 10.50
CA GLU A 266 -6.68 -22.59 9.91
C GLU A 266 -5.67 -21.44 10.13
N SER A 267 -4.56 -21.46 9.40
CA SER A 267 -3.56 -20.40 9.43
C SER A 267 -3.97 -19.29 8.45
N SER A 268 -3.99 -18.05 8.91
CA SER A 268 -4.03 -16.88 8.03
C SER A 268 -2.69 -16.15 8.06
N SER A 269 -2.29 -15.58 6.93
CA SER A 269 -1.06 -14.81 6.85
C SER A 269 -1.26 -13.59 5.98
N THR A 270 -0.62 -12.49 6.32
CA THR A 270 -0.58 -11.27 5.50
C THR A 270 0.85 -10.76 5.42
N ILE A 271 1.14 -9.98 4.38
CA ILE A 271 2.42 -9.29 4.22
C ILE A 271 2.17 -7.80 4.38
N TRP A 272 3.16 -7.12 4.94
CA TRP A 272 3.01 -5.74 5.36
C TRP A 272 4.34 -5.00 5.30
N VAL A 273 4.31 -3.69 5.05
CA VAL A 273 5.51 -2.86 5.06
C VAL A 273 5.42 -1.87 6.21
N SER A 274 6.42 -1.85 7.08
CA SER A 274 6.51 -0.87 8.15
C SER A 274 7.95 -0.42 8.35
N ARG A 275 8.15 0.89 8.54
CA ARG A 275 9.48 1.51 8.68
C ARG A 275 10.46 1.14 7.55
N GLY A 276 9.94 1.00 6.33
CA GLY A 276 10.74 0.62 5.16
C GLY A 276 11.21 -0.83 5.15
N VAL A 277 10.65 -1.68 6.01
CA VAL A 277 10.95 -3.11 6.11
C VAL A 277 9.73 -3.92 5.73
N LEU A 278 9.93 -5.00 4.97
CA LEU A 278 8.88 -5.96 4.67
C LEU A 278 8.73 -6.96 5.83
N HIS A 279 7.51 -7.10 6.31
CA HIS A 279 7.10 -8.02 7.36
C HIS A 279 6.08 -9.01 6.83
N MET A 280 6.03 -10.16 7.49
CA MET A 280 5.01 -11.17 7.30
C MET A 280 4.42 -11.52 8.65
N ILE A 281 3.10 -11.47 8.72
CA ILE A 281 2.37 -11.74 9.95
C ILE A 281 1.58 -13.01 9.72
N LEU A 282 1.77 -13.96 10.62
CA LEU A 282 1.14 -15.27 10.61
C LEU A 282 0.29 -15.41 11.88
N ARG A 283 -1.01 -15.65 11.68
CA ARG A 283 -1.93 -16.07 12.74
C ARG A 283 -2.19 -17.56 12.60
N GLU A 284 -1.82 -18.30 13.63
CA GLU A 284 -2.07 -19.74 13.72
C GLU A 284 -3.23 -19.95 14.68
N LYS A 285 -4.36 -20.41 14.15
CA LYS A 285 -5.51 -20.79 14.97
C LYS A 285 -5.32 -22.21 15.47
N MET A 286 -5.19 -22.37 16.78
CA MET A 286 -5.09 -23.68 17.42
C MET A 286 -6.48 -24.14 17.89
N TYR A 287 -6.83 -25.40 17.65
CA TYR A 287 -8.12 -25.92 18.07
C TYR A 287 -8.18 -26.00 19.60
N LYS A 288 -9.12 -25.26 20.21
CA LYS A 288 -9.32 -25.14 21.67
C LYS A 288 -8.23 -24.42 22.47
N GLU A 289 -7.21 -23.88 21.81
CA GLU A 289 -6.18 -23.04 22.44
C GLU A 289 -6.24 -21.61 21.92
N ASP A 290 -5.54 -20.70 22.61
CA ASP A 290 -5.37 -19.34 22.14
C ASP A 290 -4.65 -19.30 20.79
N ASP A 291 -5.05 -18.36 19.94
CA ASP A 291 -4.33 -18.10 18.69
C ASP A 291 -2.89 -17.66 18.95
N TYR A 292 -1.99 -18.10 18.09
CA TYR A 292 -0.61 -17.60 18.07
C TYR A 292 -0.43 -16.58 16.96
N LEU A 293 0.32 -15.54 17.28
CA LEU A 293 0.76 -14.54 16.33
C LEU A 293 2.29 -14.60 16.22
N SER A 294 2.75 -14.85 15.01
CA SER A 294 4.15 -14.75 14.64
C SER A 294 4.37 -13.59 13.67
N VAL A 295 5.34 -12.72 13.99
CA VAL A 295 5.77 -11.62 13.11
C VAL A 295 7.17 -11.92 12.63
N TRP A 296 7.35 -11.95 11.32
CA TRP A 296 8.61 -12.21 10.64
C TRP A 296 9.03 -10.97 9.87
N ARG A 297 10.31 -10.63 9.93
CA ARG A 297 10.93 -9.54 9.17
C ARG A 297 11.77 -10.15 8.06
N LEU A 298 11.65 -9.64 6.84
CA LEU A 298 12.56 -10.02 5.75
C LEU A 298 13.97 -9.53 6.11
N ALA A 299 14.96 -10.43 6.03
CA ALA A 299 16.34 -10.10 6.34
C ALA A 299 16.92 -9.09 5.32
N GLY A 300 17.97 -8.37 5.72
CA GLY A 300 18.72 -7.50 4.81
C GLY A 300 19.22 -8.27 3.59
N GLY A 301 19.16 -7.66 2.41
CA GLY A 301 19.47 -8.32 1.14
C GLY A 301 18.34 -9.17 0.55
N GLY A 302 17.19 -9.29 1.21
CA GLY A 302 16.03 -9.99 0.68
C GLY A 302 16.11 -11.52 0.74
N VAL A 303 17.12 -12.06 1.44
CA VAL A 303 17.33 -13.51 1.56
C VAL A 303 16.87 -13.99 2.94
N GLY A 304 15.68 -14.57 3.01
CA GLY A 304 15.16 -15.24 4.20
C GLY A 304 14.44 -14.35 5.21
N TRP A 305 14.01 -14.96 6.32
CA TRP A 305 13.14 -14.34 7.32
C TRP A 305 13.71 -14.46 8.73
N ARG A 306 13.68 -13.37 9.49
CA ARG A 306 14.00 -13.32 10.92
C ARG A 306 12.72 -13.18 11.74
N ARG A 307 12.43 -14.13 12.62
CA ARG A 307 11.27 -14.05 13.53
C ARG A 307 11.51 -12.97 14.58
N ARG A 308 10.57 -12.02 14.69
CA ARG A 308 10.62 -10.91 15.65
C ARG A 308 9.72 -11.12 16.84
N VAL A 309 8.50 -11.59 16.59
CA VAL A 309 7.52 -11.86 17.64
C VAL A 309 6.99 -13.27 17.44
N ASN A 310 6.79 -13.99 18.54
CA ASN A 310 6.01 -15.21 18.59
C ASN A 310 5.32 -15.27 19.94
N SER A 311 4.03 -14.97 19.98
CA SER A 311 3.29 -14.86 21.23
C SER A 311 1.84 -15.27 21.04
N ARG A 312 1.20 -15.70 22.13
CA ARG A 312 -0.25 -15.84 22.18
C ARG A 312 -0.90 -14.49 21.95
N LEU A 313 -1.98 -14.48 21.18
CA LEU A 313 -2.74 -13.26 20.88
C LEU A 313 -3.32 -12.63 22.15
N SER A 314 -3.77 -13.47 23.09
CA SER A 314 -4.27 -13.06 24.41
C SER A 314 -3.22 -12.33 25.27
N ALA A 315 -1.94 -12.71 25.13
CA ALA A 315 -0.84 -12.07 25.85
C ALA A 315 -0.45 -10.70 25.23
N LEU A 316 -0.58 -10.57 23.91
CA LEU A 316 -0.29 -9.31 23.22
C LEU A 316 -1.39 -8.27 23.42
N ILE A 317 -2.64 -8.74 23.51
CA ILE A 317 -3.80 -7.85 23.66
C ILE A 317 -4.75 -8.43 24.71
N PRO A 318 -4.43 -8.26 26.00
CA PRO A 318 -5.32 -8.69 27.07
C PRO A 318 -6.62 -7.89 26.91
N ASN A 319 -7.76 -8.60 26.76
CA ASN A 319 -9.13 -8.09 26.55
C ASN A 319 -9.64 -7.98 25.10
N LEU A 320 -8.93 -8.47 24.08
CA LEU A 320 -9.46 -8.41 22.71
C LEU A 320 -10.28 -9.64 22.32
N SER A 321 -11.60 -9.46 22.09
CA SER A 321 -12.46 -10.44 21.41
C SER A 321 -12.69 -10.13 19.92
N LEU A 322 -11.75 -9.42 19.28
CA LEU A 322 -11.91 -8.90 17.91
C LEU A 322 -11.34 -9.84 16.83
N SER A 323 -11.73 -9.61 15.58
CA SER A 323 -11.21 -10.32 14.40
C SER A 323 -9.70 -10.06 14.19
N ALA A 324 -9.01 -10.95 13.46
CA ALA A 324 -7.58 -10.82 13.15
C ALA A 324 -7.20 -9.46 12.58
N THR A 325 -8.02 -8.92 11.68
CA THR A 325 -7.79 -7.63 11.03
C THR A 325 -7.82 -6.46 12.02
N ALA A 326 -8.65 -6.52 13.05
CA ALA A 326 -8.74 -5.49 14.08
C ALA A 326 -7.60 -5.61 15.11
N ALA A 327 -7.22 -6.83 15.51
CA ALA A 327 -6.03 -7.04 16.35
C ALA A 327 -4.75 -6.49 15.68
N MET A 328 -4.65 -6.59 14.36
CA MET A 328 -3.53 -6.07 13.57
C MET A 328 -3.39 -4.55 13.64
N ALA A 329 -4.50 -3.80 13.52
CA ALA A 329 -4.49 -2.35 13.65
C ALA A 329 -4.01 -1.92 15.06
N THR A 330 -4.39 -2.68 16.09
CA THR A 330 -4.00 -2.43 17.49
C THR A 330 -2.53 -2.75 17.79
N LEU A 331 -1.91 -3.70 17.09
CA LEU A 331 -0.51 -4.11 17.32
C LEU A 331 0.53 -3.19 16.68
N GLN A 332 0.12 -2.32 15.77
CA GLN A 332 1.01 -1.45 15.03
C GLN A 332 1.90 -0.56 15.93
N PRO A 333 1.38 0.10 16.98
CA PRO A 333 2.21 0.87 17.90
C PRO A 333 3.19 -0.02 18.67
N THR A 334 2.74 -1.19 19.14
CA THR A 334 3.57 -2.12 19.94
C THR A 334 4.73 -2.69 19.13
N ILE A 335 4.50 -3.09 17.89
CA ILE A 335 5.56 -3.57 16.98
C ILE A 335 6.58 -2.47 16.68
N SER A 336 6.12 -1.22 16.62
CA SER A 336 6.98 -0.06 16.39
C SER A 336 7.89 0.26 17.59
N ILE A 337 7.51 -0.10 18.83
CA ILE A 337 8.34 0.14 20.01
C ILE A 337 9.46 -0.91 20.15
N LEU A 338 9.28 -2.10 19.57
CA LEU A 338 10.21 -3.23 19.72
C LEU A 338 11.43 -3.21 18.79
N GLY A 339 11.74 -2.11 18.11
CA GLY A 339 12.84 -2.08 17.14
C GLY A 339 13.60 -0.78 17.11
N ASP A 340 14.83 -0.82 17.63
CA ASP A 340 16.04 -0.11 17.15
C ASP A 340 17.35 -0.64 17.80
N ASP A 341 17.30 -1.50 18.83
CA ASP A 341 18.51 -1.92 19.57
C ASP A 341 19.43 -2.99 18.90
N ASP A 342 19.12 -3.44 17.68
CA ASP A 342 19.88 -4.54 17.04
C ASP A 342 21.12 -4.09 16.25
N ASP A 343 21.31 -2.80 15.99
CA ASP A 343 22.48 -2.30 15.22
C ASP A 343 23.76 -2.18 16.08
N LEU A 344 23.74 -2.68 17.33
CA LEU A 344 24.89 -2.63 18.25
C LEU A 344 25.59 -3.99 18.48
N LEU A 345 25.20 -5.06 17.79
CA LEU A 345 25.76 -6.41 17.99
C LEU A 345 26.04 -7.17 16.67
N GLU A 346 26.54 -6.49 15.64
CA GLU A 346 27.22 -7.14 14.50
C GLU A 346 28.71 -6.75 14.43
#